data_AF-H1LCJ8-F1
#
_entry.id   AF-H1LCJ8-F1
#
_cell.length_a   1.000
_cell.length_b   1.000
_cell.length_c   1.000
_cell.angle_alpha   90.00
_cell.angle_beta   90.00
_cell.angle_gamma   90.00
#
_symmetry.space_group_name_H-M   'P 1'
#
loop_
_entity.id
_entity.type
_entity.pdbx_description
1 polymer ?
#
loop_
_entity_poly.entity_id
_entity_poly.type
_entity_poly.pdbx_seq_one_letter_code
_entity_poly.pdbx_strand_id
1 'polypeptide(L)'
;MSTLIKCEFIKIKHSLGLLSLLILALIPILINLARPLMIRQKYTLFDLYFPLFNQYSLFFPLVLMMLTATIFYIEYQNGTYIDWITYGYSKIALVTSKLIVAVILAMVFITIDFTIMTIGLVWWVPMSLHGFIKMAASFWLFSLMAVLINIPLSAIVINMTRNAIVTAIFSIILMIVNAIFMAAPFGYYIPSVFAYRLGLLPIAQSDFYTNTSVALTVGTILASICILILFVMTIGQFSWRRKIES
;
A
#
# COMPACT_ATOMS: atom_id res chain seq x y z
N MET A 1 0.99 25.13 1.94
CA MET A 1 0.98 23.65 2.11
C MET A 1 -0.04 23.20 3.16
N SER A 2 0.02 23.69 4.40
CA SER A 2 -0.93 23.29 5.47
C SER A 2 -2.40 23.45 5.07
N THR A 3 -2.76 24.54 4.40
CA THR A 3 -4.13 24.78 3.90
C THR A 3 -4.59 23.71 2.90
N LEU A 4 -3.74 23.36 1.92
CA LEU A 4 -4.05 22.33 0.92
C LEU A 4 -4.30 20.97 1.57
N ILE A 5 -3.43 20.57 2.51
CA ILE A 5 -3.58 19.32 3.26
C ILE A 5 -4.92 19.29 4.02
N LYS A 6 -5.27 20.39 4.71
CA LYS A 6 -6.57 20.50 5.39
C LYS A 6 -7.74 20.37 4.42
N CYS A 7 -7.66 21.02 3.25
CA CYS A 7 -8.69 20.93 2.21
C CYS A 7 -8.87 19.48 1.74
N GLU A 8 -7.78 18.74 1.48
CA GLU A 8 -7.88 17.34 1.08
C GLU A 8 -8.54 16.47 2.16
N PHE A 9 -8.20 16.65 3.44
CA PHE A 9 -8.88 15.94 4.51
C PHE A 9 -10.39 16.26 4.58
N ILE A 10 -10.77 17.52 4.38
CA ILE A 10 -12.18 17.93 4.37
C ILE A 10 -12.94 17.25 3.21
N LYS A 11 -12.33 17.20 2.02
CA LYS A 11 -12.91 16.52 0.84
C LYS A 11 -13.17 15.04 1.13
N ILE A 12 -12.23 14.37 1.80
CA ILE A 12 -12.29 12.91 2.04
C ILE A 12 -13.18 12.55 3.23
N LYS A 13 -13.28 13.40 4.25
CA LYS A 13 -13.98 13.13 5.53
C LYS A 13 -15.42 12.61 5.37
N HIS A 14 -16.12 13.08 4.34
CA HIS A 14 -17.51 12.73 4.10
C HIS A 14 -17.70 11.61 3.07
N SER A 15 -16.61 11.05 2.54
CA SER A 15 -16.67 9.97 1.56
C SER A 15 -16.83 8.62 2.27
N LEU A 16 -17.93 7.91 1.98
CA LEU A 16 -18.08 6.49 2.35
C LEU A 16 -16.97 5.61 1.75
N GLY A 17 -16.32 6.11 0.68
CA GLY A 17 -15.18 5.47 0.03
C GLY A 17 -13.99 5.22 0.95
N LEU A 18 -13.71 6.10 1.91
CA LEU A 18 -12.59 5.86 2.85
C LEU A 18 -12.89 4.68 3.79
N LEU A 19 -14.13 4.58 4.27
CA LEU A 19 -14.56 3.47 5.12
C LEU A 19 -14.57 2.15 4.34
N SER A 20 -15.04 2.14 3.09
CA SER A 20 -15.06 0.92 2.28
C SER A 20 -13.64 0.42 1.97
N LEU A 21 -12.69 1.32 1.73
CA LEU A 21 -11.28 0.98 1.55
C LEU A 21 -10.63 0.42 2.82
N LEU A 22 -10.97 0.97 3.98
CA LEU A 22 -10.51 0.43 5.26
C LEU A 22 -11.07 -0.98 5.50
N ILE A 23 -12.36 -1.19 5.23
CA ILE A 23 -12.98 -2.53 5.32
C ILE A 23 -12.26 -3.49 4.37
N LEU A 24 -11.98 -3.06 3.14
CA LEU A 24 -11.26 -3.89 2.16
C LEU A 24 -9.85 -4.27 2.63
N ALA A 25 -9.12 -3.38 3.30
CA ALA A 25 -7.82 -3.69 3.92
C ALA A 25 -7.93 -4.71 5.06
N LEU A 26 -9.05 -4.67 5.81
CA LEU A 26 -9.31 -5.55 6.94
C LEU A 26 -9.80 -6.94 6.56
N ILE A 27 -10.39 -7.12 5.36
CA ILE A 27 -10.93 -8.41 4.91
C ILE A 27 -9.93 -9.57 5.08
N PRO A 28 -8.68 -9.48 4.58
CA PRO A 28 -7.68 -10.53 4.78
C PRO A 28 -7.44 -10.87 6.25
N ILE A 29 -7.40 -9.85 7.12
CA ILE A 29 -7.14 -10.03 8.55
C ILE A 29 -8.31 -10.78 9.20
N LEU A 30 -9.54 -10.32 8.96
CA LEU A 30 -10.74 -10.88 9.55
C LEU A 30 -10.98 -12.33 9.11
N ILE A 31 -10.79 -12.64 7.81
CA ILE A 31 -10.95 -14.01 7.29
C ILE A 31 -9.96 -14.97 7.96
N ASN A 32 -8.69 -14.58 8.10
CA ASN A 32 -7.68 -15.46 8.71
C ASN A 32 -7.86 -15.58 10.22
N LEU A 33 -8.32 -14.54 10.90
CA LEU A 33 -8.67 -14.60 12.32
C LEU A 33 -9.91 -15.45 12.61
N ALA A 34 -10.81 -15.60 11.63
CA ALA A 34 -11.97 -16.48 11.74
C ALA A 34 -11.63 -17.97 11.51
N ARG A 35 -10.49 -18.28 10.85
CA ARG A 35 -10.09 -19.65 10.51
C ARG A 35 -10.10 -20.63 11.70
N PRO A 36 -9.60 -20.27 12.90
CA PRO A 36 -9.65 -21.16 14.07
C PRO A 36 -11.06 -21.53 14.53
N LEU A 37 -12.08 -20.73 14.18
CA LEU A 37 -13.49 -21.04 14.49
C LEU A 37 -14.01 -22.22 13.64
N MET A 38 -13.49 -22.37 12.42
CA MET A 38 -13.94 -23.38 11.46
C MET A 38 -13.15 -24.68 11.58
N ILE A 39 -11.85 -24.59 11.82
CA ILE A 39 -10.95 -25.75 11.87
C ILE A 39 -10.35 -25.84 13.27
N ARG A 40 -10.81 -26.82 14.05
CA ARG A 40 -10.31 -27.11 15.40
C ARG A 40 -8.98 -27.86 15.32
N GLN A 41 -7.89 -27.12 15.48
CA GLN A 41 -6.55 -27.66 15.65
C GLN A 41 -5.74 -26.76 16.59
N LYS A 42 -4.59 -27.24 17.07
CA LYS A 42 -3.63 -26.37 17.78
C LYS A 42 -2.87 -25.54 16.76
N TYR A 43 -3.02 -24.22 16.83
CA TYR A 43 -2.31 -23.30 15.96
C TYR A 43 -1.09 -22.73 16.68
N THR A 44 0.01 -22.59 15.95
CA THR A 44 1.12 -21.72 16.34
C THR A 44 0.89 -20.30 15.80
N LEU A 45 1.69 -19.34 16.30
CA LEU A 45 1.65 -17.97 15.80
C LEU A 45 1.93 -17.91 14.28
N PHE A 46 2.88 -18.72 13.81
CA PHE A 46 3.24 -18.76 12.41
C PHE A 46 2.09 -19.27 11.53
N ASP A 47 1.38 -20.30 11.99
CA ASP A 47 0.27 -20.92 11.23
C ASP A 47 -0.89 -19.96 10.97
N LEU A 48 -1.07 -18.96 11.85
CA LEU A 48 -2.09 -17.92 11.70
C LEU A 48 -1.56 -16.68 11.00
N TYR A 49 -0.34 -16.25 11.34
CA TYR A 49 0.24 -15.03 10.79
C TYR A 49 0.62 -15.18 9.31
N PHE A 50 1.24 -16.30 8.91
CA PHE A 50 1.74 -16.44 7.54
C PHE A 50 0.62 -16.39 6.48
N PRO A 51 -0.51 -17.12 6.62
CA PRO A 51 -1.63 -16.98 5.67
C PRO A 51 -2.24 -15.58 5.67
N LEU A 52 -2.34 -14.96 6.84
CA LEU A 52 -2.82 -13.58 6.99
C LEU A 52 -1.91 -12.61 6.24
N PHE A 53 -0.61 -12.69 6.45
CA PHE A 53 0.40 -11.86 5.79
C PHE A 53 0.34 -12.03 4.28
N ASN A 54 0.22 -13.25 3.78
CA ASN A 54 0.11 -13.54 2.35
C ASN A 54 -1.11 -12.85 1.74
N GLN A 55 -2.29 -13.02 2.32
CA GLN A 55 -3.50 -12.37 1.80
C GLN A 55 -3.44 -10.84 1.95
N TYR A 56 -2.98 -10.34 3.10
CA TYR A 56 -2.78 -8.91 3.32
C TYR A 56 -1.86 -8.30 2.25
N SER A 57 -0.76 -8.99 1.92
CA SER A 57 0.20 -8.51 0.94
C SER A 57 -0.33 -8.40 -0.50
N LEU A 58 -1.41 -9.12 -0.81
CA LEU A 58 -2.10 -9.04 -2.09
C LEU A 58 -3.11 -7.88 -2.11
N PHE A 59 -3.91 -7.75 -1.06
CA PHE A 59 -4.99 -6.76 -1.00
C PHE A 59 -4.50 -5.35 -0.65
N PHE A 60 -3.51 -5.22 0.24
CA PHE A 60 -3.08 -3.92 0.74
C PHE A 60 -2.51 -2.99 -0.35
N PRO A 61 -1.65 -3.46 -1.28
CA PRO A 61 -1.25 -2.67 -2.45
C PRO A 61 -2.43 -2.13 -3.25
N LEU A 62 -3.46 -2.97 -3.48
CA LEU A 62 -4.67 -2.58 -4.19
C LEU A 62 -5.41 -1.46 -3.44
N VAL A 63 -5.55 -1.57 -2.11
CA VAL A 63 -6.18 -0.54 -1.27
C VAL A 63 -5.41 0.78 -1.36
N LEU A 64 -4.08 0.74 -1.27
CA LEU A 64 -3.23 1.95 -1.39
C LEU A 64 -3.41 2.63 -2.74
N MET A 65 -3.51 1.84 -3.82
CA MET A 65 -3.74 2.39 -5.14
C MET A 65 -5.11 3.05 -5.23
N MET A 66 -6.17 2.39 -4.75
CA MET A 66 -7.53 2.95 -4.77
C MET A 66 -7.69 4.17 -3.87
N LEU A 67 -7.04 4.18 -2.70
CA LEU A 67 -6.98 5.34 -1.80
C LEU A 67 -6.40 6.54 -2.53
N THR A 68 -5.23 6.37 -3.14
CA THR A 68 -4.56 7.44 -3.88
C THR A 68 -5.41 7.88 -5.08
N ALA A 69 -5.98 6.94 -5.83
CA ALA A 69 -6.84 7.24 -6.97
C ALA A 69 -8.05 8.08 -6.54
N THR A 70 -8.67 7.77 -5.41
CA THR A 70 -9.83 8.52 -4.89
C THR A 70 -9.47 9.97 -4.59
N ILE A 71 -8.32 10.20 -3.93
CA ILE A 71 -7.85 11.55 -3.56
C ILE A 71 -7.64 12.43 -4.80
N PHE A 72 -7.04 11.86 -5.85
CA PHE A 72 -6.84 12.58 -7.13
C PHE A 72 -8.14 12.71 -7.92
N TYR A 73 -8.97 11.67 -7.96
CA TYR A 73 -10.18 11.62 -8.77
C TYR A 73 -11.24 12.62 -8.33
N ILE A 74 -11.39 12.89 -7.02
CA ILE A 74 -12.32 13.92 -6.52
C ILE A 74 -12.06 15.27 -7.20
N GLU A 75 -10.80 15.61 -7.46
CA GLU A 75 -10.46 16.88 -8.09
C GLU A 75 -10.77 16.91 -9.59
N TYR A 76 -10.57 15.78 -10.28
CA TYR A 76 -10.96 15.64 -11.69
C TYR A 76 -12.47 15.65 -11.88
N GLN A 77 -13.20 14.97 -11.00
CA GLN A 77 -14.66 14.92 -11.03
C GLN A 77 -15.28 16.30 -10.79
N ASN A 78 -14.70 17.09 -9.90
CA ASN A 78 -15.25 18.39 -9.52
C ASN A 78 -14.72 19.55 -10.38
N GLY A 79 -13.77 19.33 -11.30
CA GLY A 79 -13.17 20.39 -12.12
C GLY A 79 -12.33 21.42 -11.35
N THR A 80 -12.11 21.22 -10.05
CA THR A 80 -11.49 22.24 -9.18
C THR A 80 -10.00 22.47 -9.42
N TYR A 81 -9.34 21.69 -10.30
CA TYR A 81 -7.90 21.80 -10.53
C TYR A 81 -7.51 23.15 -11.15
N ILE A 82 -8.34 23.68 -12.06
CA ILE A 82 -8.09 25.01 -12.67
C ILE A 82 -8.21 26.10 -11.61
N ASP A 83 -9.22 26.01 -10.74
CA ASP A 83 -9.46 26.99 -9.68
C ASP A 83 -8.24 27.15 -8.77
N TRP A 84 -7.61 26.03 -8.36
CA TRP A 84 -6.42 26.11 -7.53
C TRP A 84 -5.25 26.81 -8.21
N ILE A 85 -5.10 26.65 -9.53
CA ILE A 85 -4.05 27.30 -10.30
C ILE A 85 -4.35 28.78 -10.49
N THR A 86 -5.61 29.18 -10.71
CA THR A 86 -5.99 30.60 -10.81
C THR A 86 -5.83 31.32 -9.48
N TYR A 87 -6.00 30.62 -8.34
CA TYR A 87 -5.64 31.13 -7.01
C TYR A 87 -4.13 31.20 -6.72
N GLY A 88 -3.28 30.85 -7.70
CA GLY A 88 -1.82 31.02 -7.60
C GLY A 88 -1.07 29.84 -6.95
N TYR A 89 -1.72 28.70 -6.70
CA TYR A 89 -1.03 27.52 -6.19
C TYR A 89 -0.25 26.82 -7.30
N SER A 90 0.98 26.38 -6.97
CA SER A 90 1.80 25.62 -7.91
C SER A 90 1.31 24.18 -8.07
N LYS A 91 1.42 23.62 -9.28
CA LYS A 91 1.06 22.23 -9.57
C LYS A 91 1.77 21.25 -8.64
N ILE A 92 3.06 21.49 -8.39
CA ILE A 92 3.88 20.65 -7.50
C ILE A 92 3.30 20.66 -6.08
N ALA A 93 2.87 21.82 -5.57
CA ALA A 93 2.27 21.91 -4.24
C ALA A 93 0.96 21.12 -4.13
N LEU A 94 0.13 21.14 -5.18
CA LEU A 94 -1.12 20.36 -5.23
C LEU A 94 -0.84 18.87 -5.17
N VAL A 95 0.06 18.37 -6.01
CA VAL A 95 0.41 16.94 -6.06
C VAL A 95 1.01 16.46 -4.74
N THR A 96 1.98 17.22 -4.24
CA THR A 96 2.65 16.87 -2.98
C THR A 96 1.68 16.88 -1.80
N SER A 97 0.73 17.82 -1.73
CA SER A 97 -0.30 17.79 -0.69
C SER A 97 -1.16 16.52 -0.73
N LYS A 98 -1.55 16.06 -1.91
CA LYS A 98 -2.33 14.82 -2.08
C LYS A 98 -1.54 13.57 -1.72
N LEU A 99 -0.27 13.51 -2.14
CA LEU A 99 0.63 12.41 -1.77
C LEU A 99 0.85 12.37 -0.25
N ILE A 100 1.05 13.51 0.39
CA ILE A 100 1.18 13.60 1.85
C ILE A 100 -0.08 13.07 2.54
N VAL A 101 -1.27 13.50 2.08
CA VAL A 101 -2.54 13.04 2.65
C VAL A 101 -2.74 11.53 2.43
N ALA A 102 -2.41 11.02 1.24
CA ALA A 102 -2.45 9.59 0.94
C ALA A 102 -1.55 8.79 1.87
N VAL A 103 -0.32 9.26 2.12
CA VAL A 103 0.63 8.62 3.05
C VAL A 103 0.08 8.67 4.48
N ILE A 104 -0.43 9.81 4.95
CA ILE A 104 -0.98 9.91 6.31
C ILE A 104 -2.15 8.93 6.49
N LEU A 105 -3.09 8.89 5.54
CA LEU A 105 -4.22 7.97 5.59
C LEU A 105 -3.78 6.51 5.51
N ALA A 106 -2.81 6.18 4.67
CA ALA A 106 -2.23 4.85 4.60
C ALA A 106 -1.59 4.45 5.94
N MET A 107 -0.86 5.36 6.60
CA MET A 107 -0.29 5.11 7.93
C MET A 107 -1.38 4.83 8.97
N VAL A 108 -2.49 5.57 8.93
CA VAL A 108 -3.65 5.29 9.79
C VAL A 108 -4.20 3.89 9.50
N PHE A 109 -4.38 3.50 8.24
CA PHE A 109 -4.84 2.16 7.88
C PHE A 109 -3.90 1.08 8.42
N ILE A 110 -2.59 1.23 8.21
CA ILE A 110 -1.57 0.29 8.70
C ILE A 110 -1.65 0.15 10.23
N THR A 111 -1.81 1.25 10.96
CA THR A 111 -1.95 1.18 12.44
C THR A 111 -3.22 0.46 12.88
N ILE A 112 -4.34 0.68 12.20
CA ILE A 112 -5.61 0.00 12.51
C ILE A 112 -5.50 -1.49 12.17
N ASP A 113 -5.02 -1.82 10.99
CA ASP A 113 -4.79 -3.18 10.54
C ASP A 113 -3.86 -3.94 11.51
N PHE A 114 -2.74 -3.31 11.90
CA PHE A 114 -1.78 -3.89 12.82
C PHE A 114 -2.39 -4.15 14.22
N THR A 115 -3.17 -3.20 14.74
CA THR A 115 -3.78 -3.34 16.07
C THR A 115 -4.84 -4.43 16.08
N ILE A 116 -5.74 -4.47 15.08
CA ILE A 116 -6.77 -5.51 14.95
C ILE A 116 -6.12 -6.88 14.77
N MET A 117 -5.12 -7.00 13.89
CA MET A 117 -4.36 -8.23 13.68
C MET A 117 -3.72 -8.71 14.99
N THR A 118 -3.04 -7.82 15.72
CA THR A 118 -2.34 -8.18 16.96
C THR A 118 -3.33 -8.65 18.03
N ILE A 119 -4.41 -7.91 18.25
CA ILE A 119 -5.46 -8.29 19.22
C ILE A 119 -6.06 -9.64 18.85
N GLY A 120 -6.38 -9.83 17.56
CA GLY A 120 -6.95 -11.08 17.07
C GLY A 120 -6.00 -12.28 17.22
N LEU A 121 -4.71 -12.11 16.96
CA LEU A 121 -3.73 -13.19 17.11
C LEU A 121 -3.50 -13.57 18.57
N VAL A 122 -3.40 -12.58 19.47
CA VAL A 122 -3.25 -12.80 20.92
C VAL A 122 -4.47 -13.51 21.52
N TRP A 123 -5.67 -13.28 20.96
CA TRP A 123 -6.88 -14.01 21.36
C TRP A 123 -6.76 -15.52 21.14
N TRP A 124 -6.11 -15.94 20.06
CA TRP A 124 -6.02 -17.35 19.67
C TRP A 124 -4.80 -18.08 20.19
N VAL A 125 -3.64 -17.39 20.22
CA VAL A 125 -2.36 -18.01 20.50
C VAL A 125 -1.57 -17.15 21.50
N PRO A 126 -1.05 -17.72 22.60
CA PRO A 126 -0.19 -16.98 23.51
C PRO A 126 1.08 -16.52 22.77
N MET A 127 1.35 -15.22 22.84
CA MET A 127 2.42 -14.58 22.08
C MET A 127 3.60 -14.24 23.00
N SER A 128 4.80 -14.71 22.67
CA SER A 128 6.03 -14.29 23.35
C SER A 128 6.48 -12.91 22.84
N LEU A 129 7.23 -12.16 23.67
CA LEU A 129 7.76 -10.84 23.28
C LEU A 129 8.60 -10.91 22.00
N HIS A 130 9.43 -11.95 21.87
CA HIS A 130 10.22 -12.18 20.66
C HIS A 130 9.36 -12.44 19.42
N GLY A 131 8.30 -13.23 19.56
CA GLY A 131 7.32 -13.47 18.49
C GLY A 131 6.62 -12.19 18.06
N PHE A 132 6.22 -11.36 19.02
CA PHE A 132 5.60 -10.06 18.76
C PHE A 132 6.53 -9.12 17.98
N ILE A 133 7.79 -8.99 18.38
CA ILE A 133 8.76 -8.10 17.70
C ILE A 133 8.99 -8.54 16.26
N LYS A 134 9.16 -9.85 16.02
CA LYS A 134 9.32 -10.39 14.65
C LYS A 134 8.08 -10.14 13.80
N MET A 135 6.89 -10.36 14.36
CA MET A 135 5.61 -10.10 13.70
C MET A 135 5.43 -8.63 13.34
N ALA A 136 5.73 -7.74 14.29
CA ALA A 136 5.66 -6.30 14.10
C ALA A 136 6.65 -5.84 13.03
N ALA A 137 7.91 -6.27 13.10
CA ALA A 137 8.92 -5.96 12.09
C ALA A 137 8.48 -6.43 10.70
N SER A 138 7.97 -7.65 10.59
CA SER A 138 7.50 -8.23 9.33
C SER A 138 6.36 -7.42 8.71
N PHE A 139 5.33 -7.11 9.52
CA PHE A 139 4.16 -6.36 9.06
C PHE A 139 4.53 -4.95 8.63
N TRP A 140 5.23 -4.20 9.49
CA TRP A 140 5.59 -2.81 9.22
C TRP A 140 6.54 -2.66 8.04
N LEU A 141 7.51 -3.56 7.92
CA LEU A 141 8.48 -3.49 6.84
C LEU A 141 7.79 -3.67 5.47
N PHE A 142 6.91 -4.66 5.35
CA PHE A 142 6.11 -4.84 4.14
C PHE A 142 5.22 -3.62 3.87
N SER A 143 4.43 -3.20 4.86
CA SER A 143 3.43 -2.14 4.67
C SER A 143 4.07 -0.80 4.28
N LEU A 144 5.23 -0.46 4.85
CA LEU A 144 5.97 0.75 4.49
C LEU A 144 6.51 0.68 3.06
N MET A 145 7.07 -0.46 2.64
CA MET A 145 7.51 -0.65 1.26
C MET A 145 6.33 -0.59 0.28
N ALA A 146 5.20 -1.19 0.63
CA ALA A 146 3.98 -1.13 -0.16
C ALA A 146 3.50 0.32 -0.35
N VAL A 147 3.54 1.14 0.70
CA VAL A 147 3.21 2.58 0.64
C VAL A 147 4.14 3.33 -0.32
N LEU A 148 5.45 3.12 -0.19
CA LEU A 148 6.46 3.82 -1.01
C LEU A 148 6.36 3.49 -2.50
N ILE A 149 5.91 2.28 -2.84
CA ILE A 149 5.78 1.84 -4.23
C ILE A 149 4.40 2.21 -4.80
N ASN A 150 3.31 1.86 -4.11
CA ASN A 150 1.98 1.86 -4.71
C ASN A 150 1.29 3.23 -4.73
N ILE A 151 1.59 4.12 -3.78
CA ILE A 151 1.05 5.49 -3.79
C ILE A 151 1.53 6.27 -5.02
N PRO A 152 2.85 6.43 -5.28
CA PRO A 152 3.29 7.19 -6.45
C PRO A 152 2.92 6.50 -7.77
N LEU A 153 2.94 5.16 -7.81
CA LEU A 153 2.47 4.40 -8.97
C LEU A 153 0.99 4.68 -9.29
N SER A 154 0.12 4.64 -8.28
CA SER A 154 -1.30 4.96 -8.47
C SER A 154 -1.50 6.40 -8.92
N ALA A 155 -0.77 7.34 -8.32
CA ALA A 155 -0.81 8.72 -8.75
C ALA A 155 -0.48 8.84 -10.25
N ILE A 156 0.57 8.18 -10.74
CA ILE A 156 0.88 8.18 -12.19
C ILE A 156 -0.31 7.69 -13.01
N VAL A 157 -0.86 6.52 -12.66
CA VAL A 157 -1.96 5.87 -13.40
C VAL A 157 -3.22 6.73 -13.42
N ILE A 158 -3.67 7.26 -12.28
CA ILE A 158 -4.87 8.10 -12.22
C ILE A 158 -4.66 9.42 -12.98
N ASN A 159 -3.45 9.99 -12.97
CA ASN A 159 -3.16 11.20 -13.73
C ASN A 159 -3.05 10.94 -15.24
N MET A 160 -2.67 9.73 -15.64
CA MET A 160 -2.64 9.35 -17.05
C MET A 160 -4.04 9.11 -17.59
N THR A 161 -4.88 8.45 -16.80
CA THR A 161 -6.18 7.92 -17.23
C THR A 161 -7.35 8.84 -16.91
N ARG A 162 -7.23 9.69 -15.87
CA ARG A 162 -8.31 10.49 -15.27
C ARG A 162 -9.55 9.68 -14.93
N ASN A 163 -9.39 8.37 -14.74
CA ASN A 163 -10.50 7.44 -14.56
C ASN A 163 -10.19 6.50 -13.39
N ALA A 164 -11.00 6.60 -12.33
CA ALA A 164 -10.88 5.76 -11.15
C ALA A 164 -11.09 4.27 -11.46
N ILE A 165 -11.98 3.93 -12.40
CA ILE A 165 -12.27 2.54 -12.79
C ILE A 165 -11.04 1.91 -13.46
N VAL A 166 -10.41 2.62 -14.39
CA VAL A 166 -9.18 2.12 -15.06
C VAL A 166 -8.07 1.90 -14.04
N THR A 167 -7.93 2.81 -13.07
CA THR A 167 -6.93 2.68 -12.01
C THR A 167 -7.21 1.48 -11.09
N ALA A 168 -8.49 1.20 -10.80
CA ALA A 168 -8.89 0.02 -10.03
C ALA A 168 -8.66 -1.29 -10.79
N ILE A 169 -8.96 -1.34 -12.10
CA ILE A 169 -8.65 -2.53 -12.92
C ILE A 169 -7.13 -2.77 -12.95
N PHE A 170 -6.35 -1.70 -13.12
CA PHE A 170 -4.89 -1.79 -13.12
C PHE A 170 -4.34 -2.31 -11.79
N SER A 171 -4.90 -1.88 -10.64
CA SER A 171 -4.47 -2.38 -9.34
C SER A 171 -4.82 -3.86 -9.12
N ILE A 172 -5.95 -4.33 -9.64
CA ILE A 172 -6.33 -5.76 -9.63
C ILE A 172 -5.34 -6.59 -10.47
N ILE A 173 -4.97 -6.10 -11.65
CA ILE A 173 -3.98 -6.78 -12.50
C ILE A 173 -2.63 -6.89 -11.77
N LEU A 174 -2.18 -5.81 -11.13
CA LEU A 174 -0.95 -5.83 -10.34
C LEU A 174 -1.01 -6.78 -9.15
N MET A 175 -2.16 -6.87 -8.48
CA MET A 175 -2.38 -7.86 -7.42
C MET A 175 -2.19 -9.30 -7.95
N ILE A 176 -2.78 -9.63 -9.10
CA ILE A 176 -2.66 -10.95 -9.72
C ILE A 176 -1.21 -11.24 -10.12
N VAL A 177 -0.55 -10.28 -10.75
CA VAL A 177 0.87 -10.39 -11.14
C VAL A 177 1.74 -10.63 -9.91
N ASN A 178 1.53 -9.87 -8.82
CA ASN A 178 2.25 -10.07 -7.56
C ASN A 178 2.00 -11.46 -6.98
N ALA A 179 0.76 -11.96 -7.02
CA ALA A 179 0.43 -13.31 -6.53
C ALA A 179 1.20 -14.40 -7.30
N ILE A 180 1.31 -14.27 -8.62
CA ILE A 180 2.03 -15.24 -9.47
C ILE A 180 3.53 -15.23 -9.15
N PHE A 181 4.14 -14.04 -9.01
CA PHE A 181 5.58 -13.92 -8.84
C PHE A 181 6.07 -13.98 -7.39
N MET A 182 5.17 -13.98 -6.41
CA MET A 182 5.49 -14.03 -4.98
C MET A 182 6.47 -15.17 -4.61
N ALA A 183 6.26 -16.35 -5.20
CA ALA A 183 7.08 -17.54 -5.02
C ALA A 183 8.25 -17.68 -6.03
N ALA A 184 8.41 -16.74 -6.96
CA ALA A 184 9.46 -16.81 -7.99
C ALA A 184 10.88 -16.64 -7.42
N PRO A 185 11.86 -17.45 -7.83
CA PRO A 185 13.24 -17.40 -7.33
C PRO A 185 13.97 -16.10 -7.73
N PHE A 186 13.52 -15.46 -8.81
CA PHE A 186 14.02 -14.17 -9.32
C PHE A 186 13.19 -12.98 -8.83
N GLY A 187 12.25 -13.18 -7.89
CA GLY A 187 11.33 -12.12 -7.45
C GLY A 187 12.02 -10.87 -6.87
N TYR A 188 13.30 -10.95 -6.51
CA TYR A 188 14.08 -9.81 -6.02
C TYR A 188 14.32 -8.73 -7.09
N TYR A 189 14.09 -9.02 -8.38
CA TYR A 189 14.09 -8.00 -9.45
C TYR A 189 12.79 -7.18 -9.51
N ILE A 190 11.70 -7.66 -8.89
CA ILE A 190 10.39 -7.01 -8.93
C ILE A 190 10.18 -6.33 -7.57
N PRO A 191 10.18 -4.98 -7.48
CA PRO A 191 10.17 -4.28 -6.20
C PRO A 191 9.02 -4.64 -5.25
N SER A 192 7.81 -4.88 -5.78
CA SER A 192 6.65 -5.28 -4.98
C SER A 192 6.77 -6.70 -4.42
N VAL A 193 7.30 -7.63 -5.22
CA VAL A 193 7.56 -9.02 -4.79
C VAL A 193 8.72 -9.07 -3.80
N PHE A 194 9.75 -8.29 -4.04
CA PHE A 194 10.86 -8.11 -3.11
C PHE A 194 10.36 -7.57 -1.77
N ALA A 195 9.50 -6.55 -1.77
CA ALA A 195 8.90 -5.99 -0.55
C ALA A 195 8.15 -7.04 0.28
N TYR A 196 7.38 -7.92 -0.39
CA TYR A 196 6.71 -9.05 0.27
C TYR A 196 7.72 -9.97 0.99
N ARG A 197 8.75 -10.45 0.28
CA ARG A 197 9.73 -11.39 0.86
C ARG A 197 10.61 -10.75 1.91
N LEU A 198 10.96 -9.47 1.72
CA LEU A 198 11.69 -8.70 2.71
C LEU A 198 10.85 -8.58 3.99
N GLY A 199 9.54 -8.40 3.86
CA GLY A 199 8.60 -8.43 4.98
C GLY A 199 8.61 -9.76 5.72
N LEU A 200 8.67 -10.90 5.04
CA LEU A 200 8.71 -12.22 5.70
C LEU A 200 10.03 -12.54 6.43
N LEU A 201 11.13 -11.87 6.07
CA LEU A 201 12.47 -12.16 6.56
C LEU A 201 12.58 -12.29 8.11
N PRO A 202 11.92 -11.46 8.94
CA PRO A 202 12.00 -11.57 10.40
C PRO A 202 11.39 -12.87 10.97
N ILE A 203 10.45 -13.49 10.25
CA ILE A 203 9.66 -14.63 10.72
C ILE A 203 10.10 -15.93 10.06
N ALA A 204 10.28 -15.93 8.74
CA ALA A 204 10.61 -17.11 7.95
C ALA A 204 11.81 -16.83 7.05
N GLN A 205 13.02 -16.94 7.61
CA GLN A 205 14.26 -16.77 6.86
C GLN A 205 14.43 -17.82 5.75
N SER A 206 13.89 -19.03 5.95
CA SER A 206 13.89 -20.10 4.95
C SER A 206 13.12 -19.75 3.69
N ASP A 207 12.07 -18.94 3.81
CA ASP A 207 11.17 -18.58 2.71
C ASP A 207 11.68 -17.35 1.92
N PHE A 208 12.84 -16.83 2.31
CA PHE A 208 13.55 -15.82 1.55
C PHE A 208 14.23 -16.43 0.30
N TYR A 209 15.19 -15.73 -0.28
CA TYR A 209 15.99 -16.21 -1.40
C TYR A 209 17.19 -17.03 -0.92
N THR A 210 17.52 -18.08 -1.68
CA THR A 210 18.66 -18.98 -1.44
C THR A 210 19.97 -18.22 -1.25
N ASN A 211 20.26 -17.26 -2.14
CA ASN A 211 21.40 -16.36 -2.01
C ASN A 211 20.96 -15.06 -1.33
N THR A 212 20.89 -15.08 0.01
CA THR A 212 20.35 -13.98 0.81
C THR A 212 21.08 -12.65 0.58
N SER A 213 22.42 -12.66 0.58
CA SER A 213 23.23 -11.44 0.40
C SER A 213 23.02 -10.79 -0.96
N VAL A 214 23.00 -11.60 -2.03
CA VAL A 214 22.77 -11.13 -3.40
C VAL A 214 21.36 -10.57 -3.56
N ALA A 215 20.35 -11.29 -3.08
CA ALA A 215 18.97 -10.85 -3.20
C ALA A 215 18.69 -9.57 -2.40
N LEU A 216 19.30 -9.42 -1.23
CA LEU A 216 19.12 -8.22 -0.40
C LEU A 216 19.83 -7.01 -1.01
N THR A 217 21.05 -7.17 -1.53
CA THR A 217 21.76 -6.08 -2.21
C THR A 217 21.08 -5.66 -3.51
N VAL A 218 20.83 -6.60 -4.42
CA VAL A 218 20.20 -6.29 -5.71
C VAL A 218 18.76 -5.80 -5.52
N GLY A 219 17.98 -6.47 -4.67
CA GLY A 219 16.59 -6.12 -4.43
C GLY A 219 16.43 -4.76 -3.78
N THR A 220 17.26 -4.39 -2.80
CA THR A 220 17.22 -3.05 -2.21
C THR A 220 17.60 -1.97 -3.20
N ILE A 221 18.67 -2.16 -3.98
CA ILE A 221 19.09 -1.19 -5.01
C ILE A 221 17.97 -0.96 -6.03
N LEU A 222 17.38 -2.04 -6.56
CA LEU A 222 16.32 -1.94 -7.56
C LEU A 222 15.03 -1.33 -6.97
N ALA A 223 14.66 -1.70 -5.74
CA ALA A 223 13.51 -1.12 -5.08
C ALA A 223 13.71 0.39 -4.83
N SER A 224 14.88 0.81 -4.35
CA SER A 224 15.21 2.23 -4.14
C SER A 224 15.20 3.03 -5.44
N ILE A 225 15.79 2.48 -6.52
CA ILE A 225 15.77 3.13 -7.85
C ILE A 225 14.33 3.23 -8.36
N CYS A 226 13.54 2.16 -8.24
CA CYS A 226 12.13 2.18 -8.65
C CYS A 226 11.33 3.23 -7.90
N ILE A 227 11.46 3.29 -6.56
CA ILE A 227 10.78 4.29 -5.73
C ILE A 227 11.18 5.70 -6.18
N LEU A 228 12.48 5.96 -6.37
CA LEU A 228 12.97 7.25 -6.85
C LEU A 228 12.36 7.64 -8.20
N ILE A 229 12.39 6.71 -9.18
CA ILE A 229 11.83 6.94 -10.51
C ILE A 229 10.33 7.23 -10.41
N LEU A 230 9.58 6.44 -9.64
CA LEU A 230 8.14 6.65 -9.45
C LEU A 230 7.85 8.04 -8.88
N PHE A 231 8.54 8.45 -7.82
CA PHE A 231 8.37 9.79 -7.24
C PHE A 231 8.69 10.92 -8.22
N VAL A 232 9.81 10.81 -8.94
CA VAL A 232 10.21 11.80 -9.95
C VAL A 232 9.19 11.86 -11.08
N MET A 233 8.70 10.72 -11.56
CA MET A 233 7.67 10.64 -12.60
C MET A 233 6.34 11.23 -12.14
N THR A 234 5.90 10.96 -10.91
CA THR A 234 4.65 11.54 -10.37
C THR A 234 4.71 13.07 -10.36
N ILE A 235 5.83 13.66 -9.94
CA ILE A 235 6.00 15.12 -9.92
C ILE A 235 6.16 15.66 -11.35
N GLY A 236 6.99 15.00 -12.17
CA GLY A 236 7.31 15.40 -13.54
C GLY A 236 6.08 15.42 -14.46
N GLN A 237 5.24 14.38 -14.40
CA GLN A 237 4.02 14.27 -15.22
C GLN A 237 3.10 15.48 -15.05
N PHE A 238 2.99 15.99 -13.83
CA PHE A 238 2.17 17.16 -13.53
C PHE A 238 2.78 18.48 -13.99
N SER A 239 4.10 18.58 -14.00
CA SER A 239 4.80 19.78 -14.48
C SER A 239 4.69 19.92 -16.01
N TRP A 240 4.74 18.81 -16.76
CA TRP A 240 4.86 18.83 -18.22
C TRP A 240 3.54 18.76 -18.99
N ARG A 241 2.47 18.16 -18.44
CA ARG A 241 1.19 18.11 -19.16
C ARG A 241 0.51 19.49 -19.18
N ARG A 242 0.32 20.02 -20.39
CA ARG A 242 -0.15 21.38 -20.70
C ARG A 242 -1.66 21.54 -20.91
N LYS A 243 -2.47 20.48 -20.82
CA LYS A 243 -3.93 20.59 -20.91
C LYS A 243 -4.58 19.99 -19.67
N ILE A 244 -4.92 20.87 -18.74
CA ILE A 244 -5.56 20.52 -17.47
C ILE A 244 -6.98 20.00 -17.74
N GLU A 245 -7.64 20.49 -18.78
CA GLU A 245 -8.96 20.05 -19.24
C GLU A 245 -8.97 19.95 -20.78
N SER A 246 -9.74 18.98 -21.27
CA SER A 246 -10.21 18.87 -22.65
C SER A 246 -11.68 18.55 -22.57
#